data_AF-A0A8J6QCY2-F1
#
_entry.id   AF-A0A8J6QCY2-F1
#
_cell.length_a   1.000
_cell.length_b   1.000
_cell.length_c   1.000
_cell.angle_alpha   90.00
_cell.angle_beta   90.00
_cell.angle_gamma   90.00
#
_symmetry.space_group_name_H-M   'P 1'
#
loop_
_entity.id
_entity.type
_entity.pdbx_description
1 polymer ?
#
loop_
_entity_poly.entity_id
_entity_poly.type
_entity_poly.pdbx_seq_one_letter_code
_entity_poly.pdbx_strand_id
1 'polypeptide(L)'
;MPTGRELCHQRWAALRGGLAKLGTARLAASLAGLSLISGHGAIAQAGLLEPLLNLMRPQLESRITAACQQWASGGDRSLEERMAPPCRALAGPTSRCLIEETERSGRSFGVMTELLAGRFGDDSEVVVKRCAGRLLGLPAESFMDVPIRDLARRFKAVAAPALNP
;
A
#
# COMPACT_ATOMS: atom_id res chain seq x y z
N MET A 1 -43.18 5.49 -30.51
CA MET A 1 -42.23 4.71 -29.67
C MET A 1 -42.26 3.26 -30.15
N PRO A 2 -41.13 2.52 -30.25
CA PRO A 2 -39.79 2.80 -29.74
C PRO A 2 -38.76 3.18 -30.81
N THR A 3 -37.69 3.84 -30.35
CA THR A 3 -36.57 4.40 -31.11
C THR A 3 -35.26 4.00 -30.44
N GLY A 4 -34.22 3.71 -31.24
CA GLY A 4 -32.86 4.15 -30.89
C GLY A 4 -31.84 3.17 -30.31
N ARG A 5 -31.84 1.87 -30.64
CA ARG A 5 -30.76 0.93 -30.22
C ARG A 5 -29.95 0.24 -31.33
N GLU A 6 -30.13 0.59 -32.60
CA GLU A 6 -29.49 -0.16 -33.70
C GLU A 6 -28.39 0.56 -34.49
N LEU A 7 -28.05 1.83 -34.19
CA LEU A 7 -27.18 2.63 -35.07
C LEU A 7 -25.71 2.78 -34.63
N CYS A 8 -25.27 2.21 -33.51
CA CYS A 8 -23.88 2.41 -33.04
C CYS A 8 -22.91 1.26 -33.33
N HIS A 9 -23.39 0.07 -33.70
CA HIS A 9 -22.53 -1.11 -33.90
C HIS A 9 -22.03 -1.35 -35.34
N GLN A 10 -22.54 -0.62 -36.35
CA GLN A 10 -22.17 -0.89 -37.75
C GLN A 10 -20.98 -0.06 -38.29
N ARG A 11 -20.45 0.91 -37.54
CA ARG A 11 -19.45 1.86 -38.09
C ARG A 11 -17.97 1.46 -37.95
N TRP A 12 -17.64 0.37 -37.26
CA TRP A 12 -16.23 -0.01 -37.03
C TRP A 12 -15.76 -1.30 -37.73
N ALA A 13 -16.64 -1.99 -38.47
CA ALA A 13 -16.30 -3.22 -39.19
C ALA A 13 -15.68 -2.99 -40.59
N ALA A 14 -15.64 -1.75 -41.09
CA ALA A 14 -15.31 -1.45 -42.49
C ALA A 14 -13.84 -1.00 -42.76
N LEU A 15 -12.93 -1.05 -41.79
CA LEU A 15 -11.59 -0.44 -41.92
C LEU A 15 -10.39 -1.39 -41.77
N ARG A 16 -10.55 -2.72 -41.81
CA ARG A 16 -9.40 -3.63 -41.66
C ARG A 16 -9.30 -4.80 -42.65
N GLY A 17 -10.03 -4.72 -43.77
CA GLY A 17 -9.88 -5.65 -44.90
C GLY A 17 -9.21 -4.98 -46.08
N GLY A 18 -7.92 -5.26 -46.30
CA GLY A 18 -7.27 -4.95 -47.58
C GLY A 18 -5.80 -4.59 -47.48
N LEU A 19 -4.91 -5.60 -47.47
CA LEU A 19 -3.62 -5.61 -48.17
C LEU A 19 -2.85 -6.89 -47.81
N ALA A 20 -3.32 -8.00 -48.35
CA ALA A 20 -2.51 -9.20 -48.54
C ALA A 20 -2.07 -9.23 -50.00
N LYS A 21 -0.76 -9.16 -50.26
CA LYS A 21 0.00 -9.96 -51.26
C LYS A 21 1.36 -9.31 -51.59
N LEU A 22 2.29 -10.18 -52.01
CA LEU A 22 3.70 -9.99 -52.42
C LEU A 22 4.70 -9.99 -51.25
N GLY A 23 5.73 -10.83 -51.20
CA GLY A 23 6.16 -11.92 -52.07
C GLY A 23 7.32 -12.67 -51.41
N THR A 24 7.46 -13.94 -51.74
CA THR A 24 8.57 -14.81 -51.32
C THR A 24 9.88 -14.36 -51.97
N ALA A 25 10.88 -14.01 -51.15
CA ALA A 25 12.28 -14.03 -51.56
C ALA A 25 13.18 -14.28 -50.34
N ARG A 26 14.00 -15.33 -50.45
CA ARG A 26 15.10 -15.70 -49.56
C ARG A 26 16.08 -14.52 -49.40
N LEU A 27 16.73 -14.40 -48.24
CA LEU A 27 18.18 -14.22 -48.13
C LEU A 27 18.62 -14.22 -46.67
N ALA A 28 19.82 -14.76 -46.47
CA ALA A 28 20.42 -15.12 -45.20
C ALA A 28 21.24 -13.98 -44.58
N ALA A 29 21.47 -14.14 -43.27
CA ALA A 29 22.66 -13.75 -42.51
C ALA A 29 22.91 -12.27 -42.17
N SER A 30 23.16 -12.07 -40.86
CA SER A 30 24.27 -11.30 -40.25
C SER A 30 23.88 -10.12 -39.35
N LEU A 31 24.04 -10.37 -38.04
CA LEU A 31 24.65 -9.55 -36.98
C LEU A 31 24.42 -8.03 -36.85
N ALA A 32 24.32 -7.67 -35.56
CA ALA A 32 24.60 -6.37 -34.93
C ALA A 32 23.44 -5.37 -34.85
N GLY A 33 23.06 -5.05 -33.61
CA GLY A 33 22.17 -3.93 -33.31
C GLY A 33 21.75 -3.91 -31.85
N LEU A 34 22.61 -3.37 -30.99
CA LEU A 34 22.29 -2.90 -29.63
C LEU A 34 20.87 -2.33 -29.54
N SER A 35 20.08 -2.77 -28.56
CA SER A 35 18.99 -1.94 -28.04
C SER A 35 18.72 -2.22 -26.56
N LEU A 36 19.28 -1.32 -25.74
CA LEU A 36 18.60 -0.62 -24.65
C LEU A 36 18.14 -1.46 -23.45
N ILE A 37 19.09 -1.65 -22.52
CA ILE A 37 19.03 -1.15 -21.13
C ILE A 37 17.59 -0.80 -20.67
N SER A 38 16.84 -1.79 -20.19
CA SER A 38 15.69 -1.52 -19.30
C SER A 38 16.18 -1.56 -17.85
N GLY A 39 17.09 -0.64 -17.54
CA GLY A 39 17.37 -0.27 -16.16
C GLY A 39 16.24 0.62 -15.68
N HIS A 40 15.14 0.01 -15.20
CA HIS A 40 14.23 0.70 -14.28
C HIS A 40 14.92 0.80 -12.93
N GLY A 41 16.00 1.57 -12.86
CA GLY A 41 16.39 2.21 -11.62
C GLY A 41 15.24 3.16 -11.32
N ALA A 42 14.32 2.74 -10.46
CA ALA A 42 13.52 3.69 -9.71
C ALA A 42 14.54 4.68 -9.15
N ILE A 43 14.48 5.94 -9.62
CA ILE A 43 15.15 7.01 -8.92
C ILE A 43 14.48 6.98 -7.56
N ALA A 44 15.14 6.36 -6.58
CA ALA A 44 14.76 6.49 -5.20
C ALA A 44 14.94 7.97 -4.92
N GLN A 45 13.87 8.73 -5.11
CA GLN A 45 13.68 9.99 -4.42
C GLN A 45 13.63 9.58 -2.96
N ALA A 46 14.82 9.42 -2.36
CA ALA A 46 14.99 9.39 -0.93
C ALA A 46 14.39 10.72 -0.49
N GLY A 47 13.15 10.68 0.00
CA GLY A 47 12.52 11.90 0.45
C GLY A 47 13.39 12.44 1.57
N LEU A 48 13.52 13.76 1.61
CA LEU A 48 14.33 14.46 2.61
C LEU A 48 13.92 14.10 4.06
N LEU A 49 12.78 13.44 4.23
CA LEU A 49 12.18 13.08 5.50
C LEU A 49 12.48 11.65 5.97
N GLU A 50 12.99 10.75 5.11
CA GLU A 50 13.34 9.38 5.50
C GLU A 50 14.32 9.33 6.69
N PRO A 51 15.40 10.13 6.72
CA PRO A 51 16.33 10.12 7.86
C PRO A 51 15.65 10.56 9.17
N LEU A 52 14.73 11.52 9.08
CA LEU A 52 13.98 12.03 10.22
C LEU A 52 13.02 10.97 10.76
N LEU A 53 12.27 10.30 9.88
CA LEU A 53 11.36 9.21 10.25
C LEU A 53 12.12 8.03 10.88
N ASN A 54 13.31 7.73 10.39
CA ASN A 54 14.17 6.71 10.98
C ASN A 54 14.68 7.08 12.38
N LEU A 55 14.93 8.37 12.66
CA LEU A 55 15.27 8.83 14.00
C LEU A 55 14.11 8.62 14.99
N MET A 56 12.88 8.74 14.52
CA MET A 56 11.66 8.51 15.30
C MET A 56 11.28 7.03 15.44
N ARG A 57 11.93 6.13 14.69
CA ARG A 57 11.59 4.70 14.65
C ARG A 57 11.49 4.03 16.03
N PRO A 58 12.38 4.28 17.02
CA PRO A 58 12.24 3.68 18.35
C PRO A 58 10.95 4.09 19.07
N GLN A 59 10.51 5.35 18.89
CA GLN A 59 9.23 5.80 19.45
C GLN A 59 8.06 5.12 18.75
N LEU A 60 8.13 4.98 17.42
CA LEU A 60 7.12 4.27 16.65
C LEU A 60 7.02 2.80 17.07
N GLU A 61 8.15 2.12 17.26
CA GLU A 61 8.19 0.73 17.72
C GLU A 61 7.58 0.56 19.12
N SER A 62 7.85 1.48 20.04
CA SER A 62 7.24 1.49 21.36
C SER A 62 5.71 1.64 21.27
N ARG A 63 5.22 2.55 20.42
CA ARG A 63 3.77 2.75 20.20
C ARG A 63 3.10 1.53 19.57
N ILE A 64 3.73 0.93 18.56
CA ILE A 64 3.23 -0.29 17.92
C ILE A 64 3.18 -1.44 18.92
N THR A 65 4.23 -1.59 19.74
CA THR A 65 4.30 -2.61 20.78
C THR A 65 3.14 -2.47 21.77
N ALA A 66 2.89 -1.26 22.26
CA ALA A 66 1.82 -0.98 23.20
C ALA A 66 0.42 -1.22 22.58
N ALA A 67 0.20 -0.76 21.35
CA ALA A 67 -1.07 -0.98 20.66
C ALA A 67 -1.33 -2.47 20.40
N CYS A 68 -0.31 -3.21 19.96
CA CYS A 68 -0.38 -4.65 19.78
C CYS A 68 -0.74 -5.37 21.09
N GLN A 69 -0.07 -5.02 22.19
CA GLN A 69 -0.35 -5.63 23.50
C GLN A 69 -1.80 -5.38 23.93
N GLN A 70 -2.25 -4.12 23.84
CA GLN A 70 -3.60 -3.73 24.22
C GLN A 70 -4.68 -4.46 23.40
N TRP A 71 -4.46 -4.63 22.10
CA TRP A 71 -5.42 -5.33 21.23
C TRP A 71 -5.36 -6.84 21.39
N ALA A 72 -4.16 -7.41 21.49
CA ALA A 72 -3.96 -8.86 21.63
C ALA A 72 -4.44 -9.37 23.00
N SER A 73 -4.33 -8.56 24.05
CA SER A 73 -4.77 -8.95 25.39
C SER A 73 -6.26 -8.75 25.64
N GLY A 74 -6.94 -7.95 24.80
CA GLY A 74 -8.33 -7.57 25.04
C GLY A 74 -8.56 -6.85 26.36
N GLY A 75 -7.51 -6.27 26.96
CA GLY A 75 -7.55 -5.62 28.28
C GLY A 75 -7.16 -6.52 29.48
N ASP A 76 -6.86 -7.80 29.27
CA ASP A 76 -6.34 -8.67 30.33
C ASP A 76 -4.86 -8.38 30.62
N ARG A 77 -4.55 -7.87 31.82
CA ARG A 77 -3.15 -7.53 32.20
C ARG A 77 -2.21 -8.72 32.22
N SER A 78 -2.69 -9.89 32.64
CA SER A 78 -1.86 -11.10 32.72
C SER A 78 -1.49 -11.62 31.34
N LEU A 79 -2.35 -11.37 30.35
CA LEU A 79 -2.09 -11.66 28.95
C LEU A 79 -1.21 -10.57 28.30
N GLU A 80 -1.39 -9.30 28.70
CA GLU A 80 -0.59 -8.16 28.21
C GLU A 80 0.92 -8.38 28.42
N GLU A 81 1.32 -8.83 29.61
CA GLU A 81 2.72 -9.16 29.91
C GLU A 81 3.25 -10.30 29.03
N ARG A 82 2.43 -11.31 28.75
CA ARG A 82 2.78 -12.44 27.88
C ARG A 82 2.87 -12.03 26.42
N MET A 83 2.11 -11.02 26.00
CA MET A 83 2.13 -10.47 24.64
C MET A 83 3.31 -9.51 24.41
N ALA A 84 4.04 -9.10 25.46
CA ALA A 84 5.11 -8.14 25.29
C ALA A 84 6.26 -8.60 24.35
N PRO A 85 6.80 -9.82 24.47
CA PRO A 85 7.82 -10.32 23.53
C PRO A 85 7.35 -10.39 22.06
N PRO A 86 6.20 -11.02 21.72
CA PRO A 86 5.76 -11.09 20.32
C PRO A 86 5.38 -9.72 19.75
N CYS A 87 4.78 -8.82 20.53
CA CYS A 87 4.47 -7.47 20.06
C CYS A 87 5.73 -6.63 19.79
N ARG A 88 6.80 -6.80 20.58
CA ARG A 88 8.08 -6.16 20.31
C ARG A 88 8.74 -6.72 19.04
N ALA A 89 8.64 -8.04 18.82
CA ALA A 89 9.14 -8.68 17.60
C ALA A 89 8.38 -8.21 16.35
N LEU A 90 7.08 -7.95 16.46
CA LEU A 90 6.26 -7.38 15.39
C LEU A 90 6.58 -5.90 15.10
N ALA A 91 6.96 -5.14 16.13
CA ALA A 91 7.16 -3.70 16.01
C ALA A 91 8.28 -3.33 15.02
N GLY A 92 9.41 -4.03 15.03
CA GLY A 92 10.56 -3.75 14.16
C GLY A 92 10.31 -3.89 12.63
N PRO A 93 9.70 -4.99 12.12
CA PRO A 93 9.33 -5.05 10.71
C PRO A 93 8.19 -4.07 10.36
N THR A 94 7.25 -3.86 11.28
CA THR A 94 6.13 -2.93 11.06
C THR A 94 6.61 -1.48 10.96
N SER A 95 7.47 -1.03 11.87
CA SER A 95 8.01 0.33 11.89
C SER A 95 8.76 0.65 10.60
N ARG A 96 9.64 -0.25 10.15
CA ARG A 96 10.37 -0.12 8.88
C ARG A 96 9.43 -0.03 7.69
N CYS A 97 8.48 -0.93 7.61
CA CYS A 97 7.50 -0.97 6.53
C CYS A 97 6.67 0.33 6.45
N LEU A 98 6.25 0.89 7.59
CA LEU A 98 5.54 2.18 7.62
C LEU A 98 6.41 3.33 7.12
N ILE A 99 7.67 3.40 7.55
CA ILE A 99 8.61 4.45 7.11
C ILE A 99 8.87 4.33 5.60
N GLU A 100 9.19 3.12 5.13
CA GLU A 100 9.46 2.86 3.71
C GLU A 100 8.24 3.13 2.82
N GLU A 101 7.03 2.76 3.24
CA GLU A 101 5.81 3.05 2.45
C GLU A 101 5.44 4.53 2.48
N THR A 102 5.70 5.23 3.59
CA THR A 102 5.50 6.68 3.68
C THR A 102 6.33 7.42 2.63
N GLU A 103 7.61 7.05 2.51
CA GLU A 103 8.53 7.61 1.53
C GLU A 103 8.19 7.16 0.10
N ARG A 104 8.01 5.85 -0.11
CA ARG A 104 7.72 5.27 -1.43
C ARG A 104 6.44 5.80 -2.06
N SER A 105 5.43 6.10 -1.23
CA SER A 105 4.16 6.66 -1.71
C SER A 105 4.19 8.17 -1.90
N GLY A 106 5.29 8.85 -1.55
CA GLY A 106 5.40 10.31 -1.60
C GLY A 106 4.50 11.02 -0.58
N ARG A 107 4.06 10.32 0.47
CA ARG A 107 3.09 10.82 1.45
C ARG A 107 3.72 11.34 2.73
N SER A 108 5.06 11.40 2.81
CA SER A 108 5.80 11.82 4.00
C SER A 108 5.33 13.14 4.60
N PHE A 109 5.11 14.16 3.77
CA PHE A 109 4.62 15.45 4.26
C PHE A 109 3.20 15.33 4.84
N GLY A 110 2.30 14.65 4.12
CA GLY A 110 0.93 14.42 4.56
C GLY A 110 0.84 13.68 5.89
N VAL A 111 1.52 12.54 5.99
CA VAL A 111 1.65 11.77 7.23
C VAL A 111 2.19 12.62 8.37
N MET A 112 3.24 13.42 8.14
CA MET A 112 3.79 14.30 9.17
C MET A 112 2.78 15.34 9.65
N THR A 113 2.03 15.98 8.75
CA THR A 113 1.00 16.95 9.14
C THR A 113 -0.15 16.31 9.92
N GLU A 114 -0.52 15.05 9.60
CA GLU A 114 -1.52 14.28 10.33
C GLU A 114 -1.04 13.95 11.75
N LEU A 115 0.20 13.47 11.88
CA LEU A 115 0.82 13.17 13.16
C LEU A 115 0.94 14.40 14.06
N LEU A 116 1.38 15.55 13.51
CA LEU A 116 1.48 16.81 14.25
C LEU A 116 0.11 17.31 14.73
N ALA A 117 -0.94 17.06 13.95
CA ALA A 117 -2.31 17.34 14.34
C ALA A 117 -2.93 16.25 15.24
N GLY A 118 -2.17 15.23 15.62
CA GLY A 118 -2.63 14.13 16.48
C GLY A 118 -3.76 13.30 15.87
N ARG A 119 -3.86 13.23 14.53
CA ARG A 119 -4.93 12.53 13.82
C ARG A 119 -4.40 11.43 12.92
N PHE A 120 -5.25 10.45 12.65
CA PHE A 120 -5.04 9.46 11.59
C PHE A 120 -5.93 9.84 10.41
N GLY A 121 -5.31 10.30 9.32
CA GLY A 121 -6.01 10.78 8.14
C GLY A 121 -5.77 9.89 6.91
N ASP A 122 -6.05 10.44 5.75
CA ASP A 122 -6.11 9.69 4.49
C ASP A 122 -4.71 9.26 4.02
N ASP A 123 -3.68 10.07 4.30
CA ASP A 123 -2.29 9.72 3.96
C ASP A 123 -1.79 8.54 4.80
N SER A 124 -1.98 8.62 6.12
CA SER A 124 -1.60 7.54 7.03
C SER A 124 -2.40 6.26 6.77
N GLU A 125 -3.67 6.37 6.38
CA GLU A 125 -4.50 5.20 6.06
C GLU A 125 -3.96 4.44 4.85
N VAL A 126 -3.59 5.14 3.77
CA VAL A 126 -2.99 4.50 2.59
C VAL A 126 -1.67 3.80 2.95
N VAL A 127 -0.79 4.46 3.71
CA VAL A 127 0.48 3.88 4.14
C VAL A 127 0.26 2.60 4.96
N VAL A 128 -0.63 2.64 5.96
CA VAL A 128 -0.92 1.47 6.80
C VAL A 128 -1.49 0.31 5.98
N LYS A 129 -2.41 0.58 5.04
CA LYS A 129 -3.00 -0.45 4.17
C LYS A 129 -1.95 -1.14 3.31
N ARG A 130 -1.10 -0.35 2.65
CA ARG A 130 -0.02 -0.88 1.81
C ARG A 130 0.99 -1.69 2.61
N CYS A 131 1.32 -1.18 3.79
CA CYS A 131 2.23 -1.87 4.70
C CYS A 131 1.65 -3.19 5.19
N ALA A 132 0.37 -3.22 5.59
CA ALA A 132 -0.32 -4.45 5.97
C ALA A 132 -0.32 -5.48 4.83
N GLY A 133 -0.55 -5.04 3.59
CA GLY A 133 -0.44 -5.89 2.40
C GLY A 133 0.92 -6.60 2.33
N ARG A 134 2.00 -5.81 2.39
CA ARG A 134 3.37 -6.35 2.32
C ARG A 134 3.73 -7.26 3.48
N LEU A 135 3.39 -6.89 4.71
CA LEU A 135 3.68 -7.69 5.90
C LEU A 135 2.98 -9.06 5.85
N LEU A 136 1.83 -9.14 5.20
CA LEU A 136 1.09 -10.39 5.01
C LEU A 136 1.49 -11.15 3.73
N GLY A 137 2.50 -10.68 2.99
CA GLY A 137 2.93 -11.29 1.73
C GLY A 137 1.93 -11.10 0.58
N LEU A 138 1.05 -10.10 0.68
CA LEU A 138 0.03 -9.77 -0.30
C LEU A 138 0.46 -8.57 -1.17
N PRO A 139 -0.17 -8.36 -2.34
CA PRO A 139 -0.01 -7.11 -3.08
C PRO A 139 -0.28 -5.88 -2.20
N ALA A 140 0.50 -4.81 -2.37
CA ALA A 140 0.37 -3.61 -1.55
C ALA A 140 -1.06 -3.02 -1.60
N GLU A 141 -1.75 -3.15 -2.73
CA GLU A 141 -3.08 -2.56 -2.87
C GLU A 141 -4.23 -3.44 -2.32
N SER A 142 -3.91 -4.59 -1.71
CA SER A 142 -4.93 -5.58 -1.30
C SER A 142 -5.97 -5.04 -0.33
N PHE A 143 -5.62 -4.00 0.44
CA PHE A 143 -6.49 -3.43 1.47
C PHE A 143 -7.00 -2.03 1.13
N MET A 144 -6.86 -1.57 -0.12
CA MET A 144 -7.23 -0.20 -0.48
C MET A 144 -8.71 0.09 -0.26
N ASP A 145 -9.58 -0.87 -0.58
CA ASP A 145 -11.04 -0.75 -0.42
C ASP A 145 -11.53 -1.02 1.01
N VAL A 146 -10.64 -1.38 1.94
CA VAL A 146 -11.02 -1.66 3.34
C VAL A 146 -11.11 -0.35 4.13
N PRO A 147 -12.25 0.03 4.73
CA PRO A 147 -12.36 1.28 5.48
C PRO A 147 -11.79 1.12 6.90
N ILE A 148 -10.46 1.13 7.06
CA ILE A 148 -9.78 0.83 8.33
C ILE A 148 -10.18 1.82 9.42
N ARG A 149 -10.36 3.10 9.08
CA ARG A 149 -10.82 4.12 10.03
C ARG A 149 -12.19 3.80 10.61
N ASP A 150 -13.11 3.34 9.77
CA ASP A 150 -14.46 3.00 10.18
C ASP A 150 -14.46 1.73 11.04
N LEU A 151 -13.65 0.74 10.65
CA LEU A 151 -13.45 -0.48 11.43
C LEU A 151 -12.88 -0.17 12.82
N ALA A 152 -11.82 0.65 12.90
CA ALA A 152 -11.23 1.04 14.17
C ALA A 152 -12.23 1.79 15.07
N ARG A 153 -13.06 2.68 14.51
CA ARG A 153 -14.13 3.34 15.27
C ARG A 153 -15.14 2.34 15.82
N ARG A 154 -15.55 1.34 15.02
CA ARG A 154 -16.48 0.29 15.44
C ARG A 154 -15.90 -0.58 16.55
N PHE A 155 -14.66 -1.05 16.40
CA PHE A 155 -13.99 -1.86 17.43
C PHE A 155 -13.82 -1.10 18.74
N LYS A 156 -13.48 0.19 18.69
CA LYS A 156 -13.39 1.04 19.88
C LYS A 156 -14.76 1.21 20.57
N ALA A 157 -15.82 1.38 19.79
CA ALA A 157 -17.19 1.48 20.34
C ALA A 157 -17.64 0.17 21.02
N VAL A 158 -17.26 -0.98 20.46
CA VAL A 158 -17.55 -2.30 21.05
C VAL A 158 -16.71 -2.57 22.30
N ALA A 159 -15.46 -2.09 22.36
CA ALA A 159 -14.59 -2.25 23.51
C ALA A 159 -14.91 -1.29 24.68
N ALA A 160 -15.55 -0.15 24.43
CA ALA A 160 -15.92 0.82 25.45
C ALA A 160 -16.75 0.27 26.64
N PRO A 161 -17.80 -0.57 26.44
CA PRO A 161 -18.54 -1.18 27.55
C PRO A 161 -17.73 -2.18 28.38
N ALA A 162 -16.59 -2.68 27.90
CA ALA A 162 -15.71 -3.58 28.66
C ALA A 162 -14.65 -2.84 29.49
N LEU A 163 -14.49 -1.53 29.29
CA LEU A 163 -13.48 -0.68 29.94
C LEU A 163 -14.03 0.16 31.11
N ASN A 164 -15.34 0.05 31.40
CA ASN A 164 -15.98 0.53 32.62
C ASN A 164 -16.75 -0.63 33.27
N PRO A 165 -16.09 -1.47 34.07
CA PRO A 165 -16.78 -2.40 34.97
C PRO A 165 -17.49 -1.66 36.12
#